data_AF-H8I8J1-F1
#
_entry.id   AF-H8I8J1-F1
#
_cell.length_a   1.000
_cell.length_b   1.000
_cell.length_c   1.000
_cell.angle_alpha   90.00
_cell.angle_beta   90.00
_cell.angle_gamma   90.00
#
_symmetry.space_group_name_H-M   'P 1'
#
loop_
_entity.id
_entity.type
_entity.pdbx_description
1 polymer ?
#
loop_
_entity_poly.entity_id
_entity_poly.type
_entity_poly.pdbx_seq_one_letter_code
_entity_poly.pdbx_strand_id
1 'polypeptide(L)'
;MNEWLQKHFLSMLSLIALLLIVILASIIIWNPSKIADDNQLPKGANASGVGSFTFTPVDSFNLSLTSNVTSDGLSDVNTSMPFNVPVYREVVIVYFKEMPVSVGEFASSYGVSPVFVKGDIRMAAFESDPVMVGGVVSEKTALAIERISKDPRVESVKRDTYMFVDPRQEIDMTPRLIYPEDLEKKGVEVIPDRVCVGFWRLPPSLDEFGEKYGGKPIDLTETNLRLQWVSYETKDVKGFIDRASKDPYVQYIEVHGKGQWATIPNGT
;
A
#
# COMPACT_ATOMS: atom_id res chain seq x y z
N MET A 1 -21.10 53.86 13.46
CA MET A 1 -20.89 52.40 13.34
C MET A 1 -19.49 52.22 12.77
N ASN A 2 -18.56 51.58 13.50
CA ASN A 2 -17.12 51.59 13.17
C ASN A 2 -16.83 50.86 11.85
N GLU A 3 -16.13 51.51 10.91
CA GLU A 3 -15.69 50.92 9.64
C GLU A 3 -14.86 49.62 9.83
N TRP A 4 -14.21 49.49 10.98
CA TRP A 4 -13.47 48.30 11.39
C TRP A 4 -14.38 47.07 11.58
N LEU A 5 -15.54 47.25 12.23
CA LEU A 5 -16.54 46.19 12.41
C LEU A 5 -17.18 45.80 11.08
N GLN A 6 -17.38 46.75 10.18
CA GLN A 6 -18.00 46.50 8.88
C GLN A 6 -17.08 45.69 7.94
N LYS A 7 -15.77 45.97 7.93
CA LYS A 7 -14.79 45.20 7.13
C LYS A 7 -14.62 43.76 7.64
N HIS A 8 -14.60 43.55 8.95
CA HIS A 8 -14.48 42.19 9.49
C HIS A 8 -15.75 41.37 9.34
N PHE A 9 -16.92 42.00 9.39
CA PHE A 9 -18.18 41.32 9.14
C PHE A 9 -18.32 40.87 7.67
N LEU A 10 -17.91 41.72 6.72
CA LEU A 10 -17.89 41.37 5.28
C LEU A 10 -16.87 40.26 4.96
N SER A 11 -15.71 40.26 5.62
CA SER A 11 -14.70 39.21 5.45
C SER A 11 -15.17 37.86 6.00
N MET A 12 -15.86 37.84 7.14
CA MET A 12 -16.44 36.60 7.68
C MET A 12 -17.57 36.05 6.81
N LEU A 13 -18.45 36.91 6.28
CA LEU A 13 -19.51 36.49 5.37
C LEU A 13 -18.95 35.86 4.07
N SER A 14 -17.85 36.41 3.56
CA SER A 14 -17.16 35.84 2.39
C SER A 14 -16.55 34.46 2.68
N LEU A 15 -15.99 34.24 3.88
CA LEU A 15 -15.42 32.95 4.27
C LEU A 15 -16.51 31.88 4.44
N ILE A 16 -17.66 32.25 5.02
CA ILE A 16 -18.81 31.36 5.21
C ILE A 16 -19.43 30.97 3.86
N ALA A 17 -19.54 31.93 2.93
CA ALA A 17 -20.02 31.64 1.58
C ALA A 17 -19.10 30.68 0.82
N LEU A 18 -17.78 30.83 0.95
CA LEU A 18 -16.81 29.93 0.33
C LEU A 18 -16.90 28.50 0.91
N LEU A 19 -17.06 28.39 2.24
CA LEU A 19 -17.21 27.11 2.92
C LEU A 19 -18.49 26.38 2.48
N LEU A 20 -19.60 27.11 2.33
CA LEU A 20 -20.87 26.54 1.86
C LEU A 20 -20.80 26.06 0.41
N ILE A 21 -20.06 26.76 -0.47
CA ILE A 21 -19.84 26.33 -1.86
C ILE A 21 -19.03 25.02 -1.91
N VAL A 22 -17.99 24.89 -1.09
CA VAL A 22 -17.17 23.67 -1.01
C VAL A 22 -17.99 22.48 -0.50
N ILE A 23 -18.85 22.69 0.51
CA ILE A 23 -19.75 21.65 1.03
C ILE A 23 -20.79 21.23 -0.02
N LEU A 24 -21.40 22.18 -0.73
CA LEU A 24 -22.36 21.90 -1.81
C LEU A 24 -21.72 21.16 -3.00
N ALA A 25 -20.49 21.52 -3.38
CA ALA A 25 -19.74 20.82 -4.42
C ALA A 25 -19.42 19.37 -4.02
N SER A 26 -19.18 19.12 -2.73
CA SER A 26 -18.90 17.78 -2.20
C SER A 26 -20.14 16.86 -2.19
N ILE A 27 -21.34 17.45 -2.05
CA ILE A 27 -22.62 16.71 -2.08
C ILE A 27 -23.02 16.35 -3.52
N ILE A 28 -22.68 17.17 -4.51
CA ILE A 28 -22.99 16.90 -5.93
C ILE A 28 -22.12 15.77 -6.50
N ILE A 29 -20.90 15.58 -5.98
CA ILE A 29 -19.97 14.53 -6.43
C ILE A 29 -20.34 13.15 -5.86
N TRP A 30 -21.19 13.08 -4.82
CA TRP A 30 -21.62 11.81 -4.23
C TRP A 30 -23.14 11.64 -4.27
N ASN A 31 -23.66 11.34 -5.47
CA ASN A 31 -25.03 10.85 -5.65
C ASN A 31 -25.01 9.46 -6.29
N PRO A 32 -25.15 8.36 -5.53
CA PRO A 32 -25.04 7.00 -6.05
C PRO A 32 -26.31 6.51 -6.77
N SER A 33 -27.30 7.36 -7.05
CA SER A 33 -28.51 6.98 -7.77
C SER A 33 -28.53 7.55 -9.19
N LYS A 34 -27.93 6.83 -10.16
CA LYS A 34 -28.35 6.72 -11.58
C LYS A 34 -27.22 6.13 -12.43
N ILE A 35 -27.05 4.81 -12.42
CA ILE A 35 -26.65 4.05 -13.60
C ILE A 35 -27.44 2.75 -13.56
N ALA A 36 -28.67 2.81 -14.07
CA ALA A 36 -29.45 1.65 -14.47
C ALA A 36 -29.81 1.86 -15.94
N ASP A 37 -29.54 0.82 -16.73
CA ASP A 37 -30.09 0.48 -18.04
C ASP A 37 -29.98 1.50 -19.18
N ASP A 38 -29.00 1.25 -20.05
CA ASP A 38 -29.28 1.18 -21.50
C ASP A 38 -28.19 0.36 -22.21
N ASN A 39 -28.46 -0.92 -22.40
CA ASN A 39 -27.97 -1.68 -23.55
C ASN A 39 -28.95 -2.82 -23.81
N GLN A 40 -30.03 -2.48 -24.52
CA GLN A 40 -30.90 -3.44 -25.17
C GLN A 40 -30.09 -4.30 -26.14
N LEU A 41 -29.91 -5.59 -25.82
CA LEU A 41 -29.63 -6.61 -26.81
C LEU A 41 -30.97 -7.04 -27.47
N PRO A 42 -31.02 -7.23 -28.80
CA PRO A 42 -32.26 -7.51 -29.50
C PRO A 42 -32.80 -8.91 -29.16
N LYS A 43 -34.12 -8.98 -29.01
CA LYS A 43 -34.90 -10.22 -28.85
C LYS A 43 -34.67 -11.18 -30.02
N GLY A 44 -34.42 -12.45 -29.69
CA GLY A 44 -34.78 -13.57 -30.56
C GLY A 44 -33.88 -14.79 -30.44
N ALA A 45 -34.30 -15.79 -29.64
CA ALA A 45 -34.43 -17.20 -30.01
C ALA A 45 -34.46 -18.08 -28.75
N ASN A 46 -35.59 -18.75 -28.52
CA ASN A 46 -35.73 -19.81 -27.54
C ASN A 46 -34.84 -21.00 -27.90
N ALA A 47 -34.13 -21.56 -26.92
CA ALA A 47 -33.85 -22.99 -26.86
C ALA A 47 -33.69 -23.43 -25.40
N SER A 48 -34.65 -24.23 -24.95
CA SER A 48 -34.64 -25.04 -23.74
C SER A 48 -33.42 -25.98 -23.68
N GLY A 49 -32.80 -26.11 -22.51
CA GLY A 49 -31.80 -27.15 -22.26
C GLY A 49 -31.27 -27.12 -20.84
N VAL A 50 -31.89 -27.90 -19.95
CA VAL A 50 -31.31 -28.31 -18.68
C VAL A 50 -30.06 -29.14 -18.99
N GLY A 51 -28.89 -28.70 -18.51
CA GLY A 51 -27.63 -29.41 -18.69
C GLY A 51 -26.70 -29.18 -17.50
N SER A 52 -26.59 -30.21 -16.65
CA SER A 52 -25.56 -30.34 -15.63
C SER A 52 -24.18 -30.43 -16.31
N PHE A 53 -23.22 -29.61 -15.86
CA PHE A 53 -21.82 -29.73 -16.28
C PHE A 53 -20.94 -30.03 -15.07
N THR A 54 -20.43 -31.27 -15.05
CA THR A 54 -19.33 -31.73 -14.19
C THR A 54 -18.00 -31.26 -14.77
N PHE A 55 -17.16 -30.64 -13.94
CA PHE A 55 -15.81 -30.22 -14.33
C PHE A 55 -14.81 -31.34 -14.05
N THR A 56 -14.18 -31.87 -15.10
CA THR A 56 -12.93 -32.65 -15.00
C THR A 56 -11.77 -31.73 -15.40
N PRO A 57 -10.72 -31.57 -14.58
CA PRO A 57 -9.58 -30.75 -14.94
C PRO A 57 -8.75 -31.47 -16.01
N VAL A 58 -8.35 -30.76 -17.07
CA VAL A 58 -7.40 -31.25 -18.07
C VAL A 58 -6.20 -30.31 -18.10
N ASP A 59 -5.02 -30.93 -18.06
CA ASP A 59 -3.69 -30.34 -18.01
C ASP A 59 -3.35 -29.44 -19.22
N SER A 60 -2.54 -28.41 -18.94
CA SER A 60 -1.62 -27.68 -19.83
C SER A 60 -2.20 -26.87 -21.01
N PHE A 61 -2.12 -25.54 -20.90
CA PHE A 61 -2.23 -24.59 -22.02
C PHE A 61 -0.83 -24.21 -22.51
N ASN A 62 -0.59 -24.39 -23.82
CA ASN A 62 0.63 -24.00 -24.51
C ASN A 62 0.26 -22.89 -25.52
N LEU A 63 0.85 -21.70 -25.40
CA LEU A 63 0.63 -20.59 -26.34
C LEU A 63 1.94 -20.32 -27.11
N SER A 64 1.96 -20.67 -28.40
CA SER A 64 3.01 -20.25 -29.33
C SER A 64 2.68 -18.87 -29.89
N LEU A 65 3.53 -17.87 -29.67
CA LEU A 65 3.51 -16.62 -30.45
C LEU A 65 4.59 -16.68 -31.53
N THR A 66 4.16 -16.67 -32.80
CA THR A 66 5.01 -16.37 -33.96
C THR A 66 5.29 -14.88 -34.01
N SER A 67 6.56 -14.48 -33.85
CA SER A 67 7.03 -13.10 -34.07
C SER A 67 7.57 -12.95 -35.50
N ASN A 68 6.94 -12.10 -36.31
CA ASN A 68 7.60 -11.50 -37.46
C ASN A 68 8.20 -10.17 -37.03
N VAL A 69 9.52 -10.07 -37.14
CA VAL A 69 10.31 -8.85 -36.92
C VAL A 69 10.33 -8.04 -38.20
N THR A 70 10.11 -6.72 -38.10
CA THR A 70 10.87 -5.75 -38.90
C THR A 70 11.21 -4.55 -38.02
N SER A 71 12.51 -4.25 -38.00
CA SER A 71 13.19 -3.11 -37.40
C SER A 71 12.75 -1.78 -38.02
N ASP A 72 12.60 -0.73 -37.21
CA ASP A 72 13.23 0.59 -37.45
C ASP A 72 12.92 1.57 -36.28
N GLY A 73 13.98 2.19 -35.75
CA GLY A 73 14.02 3.56 -35.18
C GLY A 73 13.17 3.94 -33.95
N LEU A 74 13.83 4.18 -32.81
CA LEU A 74 13.45 4.99 -31.64
C LEU A 74 11.95 5.28 -31.38
N SER A 75 11.42 4.73 -30.28
CA SER A 75 10.86 5.48 -29.13
C SER A 75 10.22 4.51 -28.14
N ASP A 76 10.10 4.97 -26.90
CA ASP A 76 9.31 4.37 -25.82
C ASP A 76 9.93 3.15 -25.14
N VAL A 77 10.93 3.43 -24.30
CA VAL A 77 11.07 2.71 -23.03
C VAL A 77 9.75 2.91 -22.29
N ASN A 78 8.83 2.00 -22.50
CA ASN A 78 7.58 1.92 -21.77
C ASN A 78 7.93 1.52 -20.33
N THR A 79 8.32 2.49 -19.49
CA THR A 79 8.38 2.38 -18.02
C THR A 79 6.97 2.31 -17.44
N SER A 80 6.12 1.45 -17.99
CA SER A 80 5.05 0.85 -17.22
C SER A 80 5.61 -0.47 -16.71
N MET A 81 6.18 -0.48 -15.50
CA MET A 81 6.17 -1.76 -14.78
C MET A 81 4.69 -2.09 -14.59
N PRO A 82 4.15 -3.13 -15.25
CA PRO A 82 2.80 -3.54 -14.98
C PRO A 82 2.90 -4.39 -13.72
N PHE A 83 3.04 -3.75 -12.54
CA PHE A 83 2.79 -4.46 -11.29
C PHE A 83 1.28 -4.64 -11.09
N ASN A 84 0.63 -5.25 -12.07
CA ASN A 84 -0.57 -6.05 -11.84
C ASN A 84 -0.10 -7.50 -11.74
N VAL A 85 0.76 -7.77 -10.76
CA VAL A 85 0.93 -9.14 -10.27
C VAL A 85 -0.44 -9.51 -9.69
N PRO A 86 -1.03 -10.67 -10.05
CA PRO A 86 -2.21 -11.15 -9.37
C PRO A 86 -1.95 -11.12 -7.86
N VAL A 87 -2.72 -10.32 -7.15
CA VAL A 87 -2.65 -10.26 -5.70
C VAL A 87 -3.30 -11.55 -5.22
N TYR A 88 -2.49 -12.58 -4.97
CA TYR A 88 -3.01 -13.89 -4.54
C TYR A 88 -3.60 -13.82 -3.11
N ARG A 89 -3.30 -12.77 -2.34
CA ARG A 89 -3.86 -12.51 -1.01
C ARG A 89 -4.45 -11.11 -0.88
N GLU A 90 -5.73 -11.02 -0.54
CA GLU A 90 -6.37 -9.76 -0.20
C GLU A 90 -6.19 -9.48 1.29
N VAL A 91 -5.16 -8.70 1.60
CA VAL A 91 -4.79 -8.35 2.97
C VAL A 91 -5.28 -6.96 3.34
N VAL A 92 -5.81 -6.84 4.55
CA VAL A 92 -6.25 -5.60 5.19
C VAL A 92 -5.34 -5.33 6.38
N ILE A 93 -4.69 -4.17 6.39
CA ILE A 93 -3.88 -3.69 7.51
C ILE A 93 -4.77 -2.85 8.42
N VAL A 94 -4.77 -3.19 9.71
CA VAL A 94 -5.51 -2.50 10.76
C VAL A 94 -4.52 -1.91 11.74
N TYR A 95 -4.67 -0.62 12.00
CA TYR A 95 -4.01 0.09 13.08
C TYR A 95 -5.01 0.29 14.21
N PHE A 96 -4.65 -0.16 15.41
CA PHE A 96 -5.51 -0.09 16.58
C PHE A 96 -5.14 1.11 17.45
N LYS A 97 -6.15 1.72 18.08
CA LYS A 97 -5.93 2.68 19.17
C LYS A 97 -5.26 1.99 20.34
N GLU A 98 -5.74 0.79 20.68
CA GLU A 98 -5.20 -0.12 21.68
C GLU A 98 -5.29 -1.55 21.15
N MET A 99 -4.26 -2.37 21.38
CA MET A 99 -4.28 -3.75 20.90
C MET A 99 -5.41 -4.54 21.57
N PRO A 100 -6.23 -5.28 20.79
CA PRO A 100 -7.27 -6.11 21.38
C PRO A 100 -6.63 -7.24 22.21
N VAL A 101 -7.33 -7.64 23.28
CA VAL A 101 -6.91 -8.77 24.13
C VAL A 101 -6.72 -10.05 23.31
N SER A 102 -7.60 -10.27 22.32
CA SER A 102 -7.50 -11.38 21.38
C SER A 102 -7.65 -10.88 19.94
N VAL A 103 -6.55 -10.94 19.19
CA VAL A 103 -6.53 -10.65 17.74
C VAL A 103 -7.33 -11.70 16.96
N GLY A 104 -7.33 -12.96 17.41
CA GLY A 104 -8.09 -14.03 16.76
C GLY A 104 -9.60 -13.86 16.88
N GLU A 105 -10.10 -13.45 18.05
CA GLU A 105 -11.52 -13.15 18.24
C GLU A 105 -11.94 -11.92 17.44
N PHE A 106 -11.10 -10.88 17.43
CA PHE A 106 -11.30 -9.71 16.57
C PHE A 106 -11.46 -10.14 15.12
N ALA A 107 -10.48 -10.88 14.57
CA ALA A 107 -10.49 -11.33 13.19
C ALA A 107 -11.74 -12.15 12.85
N SER A 108 -12.09 -13.11 13.72
CA SER A 108 -13.26 -13.99 13.54
C SER A 108 -14.57 -13.21 13.47
N SER A 109 -14.72 -12.12 14.23
CA SER A 109 -15.94 -11.28 14.22
C SER A 109 -16.18 -10.55 12.89
N TYR A 110 -15.14 -10.40 12.08
CA TYR A 110 -15.19 -9.78 10.75
C TYR A 110 -15.02 -10.79 9.61
N GLY A 111 -14.90 -12.09 9.90
CA GLY A 111 -14.70 -13.13 8.88
C GLY A 111 -13.36 -13.01 8.16
N VAL A 112 -12.32 -12.56 8.86
CA VAL A 112 -10.94 -12.47 8.34
C VAL A 112 -10.00 -13.33 9.18
N SER A 113 -8.83 -13.66 8.64
CA SER A 113 -7.82 -14.50 9.29
C SER A 113 -6.54 -13.71 9.60
N PRO A 114 -5.95 -13.82 10.81
CA PRO A 114 -4.70 -13.14 11.12
C PRO A 114 -3.54 -13.61 10.22
N VAL A 115 -2.76 -12.67 9.72
CA VAL A 115 -1.55 -12.91 8.91
C VAL A 115 -0.30 -12.49 9.66
N PHE A 116 -0.37 -11.30 10.25
CA PHE A 116 0.76 -10.64 10.87
C PHE A 116 0.27 -9.80 12.04
N VAL A 117 1.01 -9.80 13.14
CA VAL A 117 0.69 -8.99 14.32
C VAL A 117 1.97 -8.35 14.83
N LYS A 118 1.94 -7.03 14.98
CA LYS A 118 3.02 -6.25 15.58
C LYS A 118 2.44 -5.37 16.69
N GLY A 119 2.37 -5.97 17.89
CA GLY A 119 1.64 -5.40 19.03
C GLY A 119 2.27 -4.14 19.63
N ASP A 120 3.60 -4.02 19.55
CA ASP A 120 4.40 -2.84 19.94
C ASP A 120 4.01 -1.56 19.17
N ILE A 121 3.65 -1.69 17.90
CA ILE A 121 3.19 -0.58 17.04
C ILE A 121 1.67 -0.63 16.75
N ARG A 122 0.94 -1.47 17.49
CA ARG A 122 -0.52 -1.63 17.43
C ARG A 122 -1.04 -1.90 16.01
N MET A 123 -0.33 -2.75 15.28
CA MET A 123 -0.66 -3.10 13.90
C MET A 123 -0.98 -4.59 13.80
N ALA A 124 -1.98 -4.94 12.99
CA ALA A 124 -2.15 -6.30 12.51
C ALA A 124 -2.55 -6.29 11.03
N ALA A 125 -2.21 -7.36 10.32
CA ALA A 125 -2.66 -7.62 8.98
C ALA A 125 -3.56 -8.86 8.98
N PHE A 126 -4.67 -8.77 8.28
CA PHE A 126 -5.65 -9.83 8.16
C PHE A 126 -5.90 -10.17 6.71
N GLU A 127 -6.02 -11.45 6.42
CA GLU A 127 -6.41 -11.96 5.13
C GLU A 127 -7.92 -12.12 5.09
N SER A 128 -8.50 -11.61 4.02
CA SER A 128 -9.88 -11.89 3.61
C SER A 128 -9.89 -13.01 2.57
N ASP A 129 -11.06 -13.41 2.08
CA ASP A 129 -11.15 -14.33 0.94
C ASP A 129 -10.85 -13.58 -0.38
N PRO A 130 -9.68 -13.80 -1.03
CA PRO A 130 -9.34 -13.08 -2.25
C PRO A 130 -10.23 -13.51 -3.43
N VAL A 131 -10.51 -12.58 -4.35
CA VAL A 131 -10.87 -13.01 -5.72
C VAL A 131 -9.56 -13.41 -6.39
N MET A 132 -9.49 -14.61 -6.98
CA MET A 132 -8.31 -15.11 -7.71
C MET A 132 -8.08 -14.37 -9.05
N VAL A 133 -8.47 -13.10 -9.14
CA VAL A 133 -8.39 -12.24 -10.31
C VAL A 133 -7.59 -11.00 -9.94
N GLY A 134 -6.41 -10.87 -10.54
CA GLY A 134 -5.51 -9.74 -10.30
C GLY A 134 -6.16 -8.38 -10.55
N GLY A 135 -5.89 -7.42 -9.67
CA GLY A 135 -6.37 -6.04 -9.80
C GLY A 135 -7.80 -5.79 -9.33
N VAL A 136 -8.58 -6.85 -9.06
CA VAL A 136 -9.95 -6.75 -8.52
C VAL A 136 -9.90 -6.91 -7.00
N VAL A 137 -10.67 -6.08 -6.29
CA VAL A 137 -10.89 -6.25 -4.84
C VAL A 137 -12.19 -7.02 -4.65
N SER A 138 -12.19 -8.05 -3.82
CA SER A 138 -13.42 -8.76 -3.48
C SER A 138 -14.40 -7.84 -2.73
N GLU A 139 -15.69 -8.07 -2.96
CA GLU A 139 -16.75 -7.43 -2.17
C GLU A 139 -16.56 -7.71 -0.67
N LYS A 140 -16.07 -8.92 -0.32
CA LYS A 140 -15.76 -9.30 1.06
C LYS A 140 -14.70 -8.41 1.69
N THR A 141 -13.62 -8.10 0.98
CA THR A 141 -12.57 -7.18 1.46
C THR A 141 -13.09 -5.77 1.63
N ALA A 142 -13.85 -5.28 0.66
CA ALA A 142 -14.46 -3.95 0.75
C ALA A 142 -15.38 -3.84 1.98
N LEU A 143 -16.24 -4.85 2.20
CA LEU A 143 -17.12 -4.92 3.37
C LEU A 143 -16.34 -5.08 4.68
N ALA A 144 -15.26 -5.87 4.69
CA ALA A 144 -14.41 -6.03 5.88
C ALA A 144 -13.76 -4.69 6.25
N ILE A 145 -13.17 -3.98 5.30
CA ILE A 145 -12.59 -2.64 5.51
C ILE A 145 -13.66 -1.68 6.04
N GLU A 146 -14.83 -1.63 5.42
CA GLU A 146 -15.91 -0.74 5.85
C GLU A 146 -16.35 -1.04 7.29
N ARG A 147 -16.57 -2.32 7.63
CA ARG A 147 -17.04 -2.73 8.97
C ARG A 147 -15.97 -2.52 10.04
N ILE A 148 -14.72 -2.84 9.74
CA ILE A 148 -13.58 -2.66 10.65
C ILE A 148 -13.31 -1.17 10.90
N SER A 149 -13.42 -0.33 9.87
CA SER A 149 -13.20 1.13 9.99
C SER A 149 -14.14 1.81 10.99
N LYS A 150 -15.30 1.19 11.25
CA LYS A 150 -16.33 1.69 12.17
C LYS A 150 -16.18 1.12 13.59
N ASP A 151 -15.25 0.19 13.83
CA ASP A 151 -14.99 -0.34 15.16
C ASP A 151 -14.34 0.73 16.06
N PRO A 152 -14.88 0.98 17.27
CA PRO A 152 -14.36 2.02 18.15
C PRO A 152 -12.90 1.82 18.58
N ARG A 153 -12.37 0.59 18.53
CA ARG A 153 -10.99 0.22 18.89
C ARG A 153 -10.00 0.50 17.76
N VAL A 154 -10.49 0.67 16.53
CA VAL A 154 -9.65 0.86 15.35
C VAL A 154 -9.33 2.34 15.17
N GLU A 155 -8.07 2.63 14.89
CA GLU A 155 -7.57 3.96 14.52
C GLU A 155 -7.75 4.19 13.03
N SER A 156 -7.28 3.23 12.22
CA SER A 156 -7.46 3.24 10.77
C SER A 156 -7.30 1.85 10.18
N VAL A 157 -7.81 1.68 8.97
CA VAL A 157 -7.75 0.43 8.22
C VAL A 157 -7.48 0.75 6.75
N LYS A 158 -6.60 -0.03 6.13
CA LYS A 158 -6.25 0.13 4.71
C LYS A 158 -6.04 -1.23 4.05
N ARG A 159 -6.30 -1.30 2.75
CA ARG A 159 -5.87 -2.44 1.93
C ARG A 159 -4.34 -2.46 1.88
N ASP A 160 -3.74 -3.64 2.05
CA ASP A 160 -2.35 -3.84 1.66
C ASP A 160 -2.25 -3.97 0.14
N THR A 161 -1.29 -3.25 -0.42
CA THR A 161 -1.04 -3.24 -1.86
C THR A 161 0.31 -3.84 -2.22
N TYR A 162 1.19 -4.12 -1.24
CA TYR A 162 2.59 -4.44 -1.51
C TYR A 162 3.23 -5.44 -0.55
N MET A 163 2.90 -5.43 0.74
CA MET A 163 3.75 -6.07 1.76
C MET A 163 3.50 -7.57 1.94
N PHE A 164 2.25 -8.02 1.77
CA PHE A 164 1.80 -9.38 2.09
C PHE A 164 1.17 -10.06 0.87
N VAL A 165 1.56 -9.63 -0.33
CA VAL A 165 0.98 -10.08 -1.60
C VAL A 165 1.36 -11.53 -1.96
N ASP A 166 2.49 -12.04 -1.46
CA ASP A 166 2.93 -13.42 -1.67
C ASP A 166 2.45 -14.33 -0.52
N PRO A 167 1.55 -15.30 -0.78
CA PRO A 167 1.09 -16.25 0.23
C PRO A 167 2.13 -17.26 0.69
N ARG A 168 3.22 -17.43 -0.07
CA ARG A 168 4.27 -18.40 0.25
C ARG A 168 5.43 -17.75 1.01
N GLN A 169 5.44 -16.43 1.11
CA GLN A 169 6.48 -15.73 1.82
C GLN A 169 6.27 -15.89 3.33
N GLU A 170 7.22 -16.57 3.98
CA GLU A 170 7.34 -16.52 5.44
C GLU A 170 7.71 -15.10 5.87
N ILE A 171 6.99 -14.59 6.89
CA ILE A 171 7.20 -13.22 7.38
C ILE A 171 8.21 -13.28 8.53
N ASP A 172 9.46 -12.96 8.22
CA ASP A 172 10.49 -12.72 9.24
C ASP A 172 10.31 -11.32 9.84
N MET A 173 10.24 -11.26 11.18
CA MET A 173 10.14 -10.01 11.93
C MET A 173 11.50 -9.36 12.18
N THR A 174 12.59 -10.08 11.91
CA THR A 174 13.95 -9.57 12.04
C THR A 174 14.21 -8.55 10.92
N PRO A 175 14.61 -7.32 11.25
CA PRO A 175 14.87 -6.34 10.21
C PRO A 175 15.98 -6.78 9.26
N ARG A 176 15.74 -6.67 7.94
CA ARG A 176 16.78 -6.90 6.94
C ARG A 176 17.74 -5.73 6.93
N LEU A 177 19.04 -6.00 7.08
CA LEU A 177 20.07 -4.96 7.15
C LEU A 177 21.06 -5.13 5.99
N ILE A 178 21.42 -4.02 5.34
CA ILE A 178 22.48 -3.97 4.33
C ILE A 178 23.42 -2.83 4.69
N TYR A 179 24.66 -3.18 4.99
CA TYR A 179 25.70 -2.23 5.36
C TYR A 179 26.53 -1.80 4.12
N PRO A 180 27.25 -0.66 4.20
CA PRO A 180 28.17 -0.24 3.13
C PRO A 180 29.14 -1.35 2.70
N GLU A 181 29.73 -2.05 3.65
CA GLU A 181 30.69 -3.13 3.39
C GLU A 181 30.10 -4.30 2.57
N ASP A 182 28.78 -4.50 2.58
CA ASP A 182 28.10 -5.55 1.83
C ASP A 182 27.97 -5.20 0.34
N LEU A 183 27.83 -3.91 0.03
CA LEU A 183 27.80 -3.40 -1.34
C LEU A 183 29.21 -3.22 -1.91
N GLU A 184 30.17 -2.77 -1.09
CA GLU A 184 31.57 -2.64 -1.49
C GLU A 184 32.18 -3.98 -1.92
N LYS A 185 31.88 -5.07 -1.18
CA LYS A 185 32.29 -6.44 -1.58
C LYS A 185 31.74 -6.87 -2.94
N LYS A 186 30.65 -6.26 -3.40
CA LYS A 186 30.02 -6.50 -4.70
C LYS A 186 30.49 -5.52 -5.78
N GLY A 187 31.45 -4.63 -5.46
CA GLY A 187 31.94 -3.60 -6.37
C GLY A 187 30.94 -2.47 -6.63
N VAL A 188 29.94 -2.30 -5.77
CA VAL A 188 28.94 -1.23 -5.88
C VAL A 188 29.40 -0.04 -5.06
N GLU A 189 29.57 1.11 -5.71
CA GLU A 189 29.92 2.36 -5.03
C GLU A 189 28.72 2.86 -4.23
N VAL A 190 28.88 3.08 -2.92
CA VAL A 190 27.81 3.52 -2.03
C VAL A 190 27.63 5.04 -2.09
N ILE A 191 26.39 5.53 -1.98
CA ILE A 191 26.10 6.95 -1.75
C ILE A 191 26.48 7.25 -0.30
N PRO A 192 27.49 8.09 -0.05
CA PRO A 192 27.90 8.40 1.31
C PRO A 192 26.77 9.09 2.08
N ASP A 193 26.77 8.90 3.39
CA ASP A 193 25.88 9.56 4.34
C ASP A 193 24.37 9.30 4.15
N ARG A 194 23.97 8.35 3.31
CA ARG A 194 22.55 8.04 3.06
C ARG A 194 22.20 6.61 3.44
N VAL A 195 21.12 6.48 4.19
CA VAL A 195 20.47 5.21 4.53
C VAL A 195 18.99 5.29 4.20
N CYS A 196 18.40 4.18 3.80
CA CYS A 196 16.98 4.07 3.51
C CYS A 196 16.36 3.08 4.48
N VAL A 197 15.22 3.46 5.06
CA VAL A 197 14.53 2.71 6.09
C VAL A 197 13.14 2.37 5.58
N GLY A 198 12.84 1.07 5.50
CA GLY A 198 11.49 0.58 5.31
C GLY A 198 10.82 0.34 6.66
N PHE A 199 9.54 0.68 6.76
CA PHE A 199 8.77 0.58 7.98
C PHE A 199 7.58 -0.36 7.85
N TRP A 200 7.31 -1.12 8.92
CA TRP A 200 6.05 -1.86 9.06
C TRP A 200 4.85 -0.91 9.12
N ARG A 201 5.02 0.16 9.90
CA ARG A 201 4.12 1.31 10.07
C ARG A 201 5.00 2.56 10.12
N LEU A 202 4.61 3.66 9.48
CA LEU A 202 5.35 4.91 9.69
C LEU A 202 5.31 5.33 11.17
N PRO A 203 6.44 5.79 11.74
CA PRO A 203 6.45 6.33 13.09
C PRO A 203 5.61 7.62 13.15
N PRO A 204 5.14 8.04 14.35
CA PRO A 204 4.33 9.26 14.49
C PRO A 204 5.00 10.53 13.96
N SER A 205 6.33 10.58 14.02
CA SER A 205 7.15 11.67 13.47
C SER A 205 8.42 11.10 12.84
N LEU A 206 8.65 11.41 11.56
CA LEU A 206 9.85 11.01 10.84
C LEU A 206 11.08 11.81 11.26
N ASP A 207 10.88 13.08 11.63
CA ASP A 207 11.94 13.95 12.14
C ASP A 207 12.42 13.46 13.50
N GLU A 208 11.50 13.18 14.44
CA GLU A 208 11.87 12.66 15.78
C GLU A 208 12.55 11.29 15.67
N PHE A 209 12.09 10.42 14.76
CA PHE A 209 12.75 9.15 14.48
C PHE A 209 14.18 9.37 13.98
N GLY A 210 14.38 10.31 13.05
CA GLY A 210 15.70 10.68 12.55
C GLY A 210 16.59 11.20 13.67
N GLU A 211 16.14 12.20 14.42
CA GLU A 211 16.88 12.82 15.51
C GLU A 211 17.29 11.79 16.58
N LYS A 212 16.37 10.90 16.96
CA LYS A 212 16.63 9.81 17.92
C LYS A 212 17.80 8.93 17.53
N TYR A 213 18.02 8.72 16.23
CA TYR A 213 19.07 7.83 15.72
C TYR A 213 20.24 8.54 15.04
N GLY A 214 20.24 9.87 15.00
CA GLY A 214 21.31 10.69 14.43
C GLY A 214 21.22 10.84 12.91
N GLY A 215 20.02 10.87 12.35
CA GLY A 215 19.76 11.13 10.94
C GLY A 215 18.74 12.26 10.73
N LYS A 216 18.65 12.74 9.49
CA LYS A 216 17.66 13.72 9.06
C LYS A 216 16.86 13.15 7.89
N PRO A 217 15.53 13.09 7.95
CA PRO A 217 14.75 12.57 6.82
C PRO A 217 14.93 13.47 5.60
N ILE A 218 15.03 12.83 4.43
CA ILE A 218 15.18 13.45 3.13
C ILE A 218 14.31 12.72 2.11
N ASP A 219 14.10 13.34 0.94
CA ASP A 219 13.32 12.75 -0.16
C ASP A 219 11.90 12.31 0.24
N LEU A 220 11.21 13.14 1.06
CA LEU A 220 9.84 12.89 1.49
C LEU A 220 8.83 13.13 0.36
N THR A 221 8.71 12.15 -0.53
CA THR A 221 7.70 12.15 -1.60
C THR A 221 6.46 11.38 -1.17
N GLU A 222 5.31 11.67 -1.81
CA GLU A 222 4.06 10.91 -1.58
C GLU A 222 4.26 9.42 -1.82
N THR A 223 5.00 9.05 -2.88
CA THR A 223 5.33 7.67 -3.20
C THR A 223 6.09 6.99 -2.06
N ASN A 224 7.10 7.66 -1.51
CA ASN A 224 7.92 7.14 -0.42
C ASN A 224 7.09 6.90 0.85
N LEU A 225 6.22 7.86 1.21
CA LEU A 225 5.31 7.71 2.34
C LEU A 225 4.30 6.57 2.12
N ARG A 226 3.76 6.44 0.90
CA ARG A 226 2.83 5.36 0.54
C ARG A 226 3.49 3.97 0.62
N LEU A 227 4.75 3.87 0.19
CA LEU A 227 5.55 2.64 0.27
C LEU A 227 6.14 2.40 1.67
N GLN A 228 5.91 3.31 2.62
CA GLN A 228 6.47 3.28 3.98
C GLN A 228 8.00 3.17 3.96
N TRP A 229 8.62 3.92 3.06
CA TRP A 229 10.06 3.89 2.80
C TRP A 229 10.62 5.30 2.82
N VAL A 230 11.61 5.56 3.68
CA VAL A 230 12.15 6.92 3.89
C VAL A 230 13.66 6.90 3.88
N SER A 231 14.25 7.87 3.18
CA SER A 231 15.69 8.11 3.19
C SER A 231 16.08 9.04 4.33
N TYR A 232 17.21 8.77 4.96
CA TYR A 232 17.82 9.59 6.00
C TYR A 232 19.26 9.94 5.62
N GLU A 233 19.62 11.20 5.83
CA GLU A 233 21.01 11.67 5.79
C GLU A 233 21.63 11.56 7.18
N THR A 234 22.82 10.96 7.31
CA THR A 234 23.53 10.77 8.58
C THR A 234 25.05 10.74 8.38
N LYS A 235 25.80 11.28 9.34
CA LYS A 235 27.28 11.24 9.35
C LYS A 235 27.86 9.93 9.88
N ASP A 236 27.01 9.07 10.46
CA ASP A 236 27.38 7.79 11.08
C ASP A 236 26.42 6.70 10.57
N VAL A 237 26.60 6.29 9.31
CA VAL A 237 25.74 5.30 8.65
C VAL A 237 25.65 4.00 9.44
N LYS A 238 26.80 3.43 9.83
CA LYS A 238 26.83 2.14 10.55
C LYS A 238 26.15 2.25 11.91
N GLY A 239 26.48 3.27 12.70
CA GLY A 239 25.85 3.45 14.00
C GLY A 239 24.36 3.79 13.90
N PHE A 240 23.92 4.50 12.86
CA PHE A 240 22.49 4.68 12.58
C PHE A 240 21.81 3.32 12.38
N ILE A 241 22.36 2.46 11.51
CA ILE A 241 21.80 1.12 11.22
C ILE A 241 21.71 0.30 12.53
N ASP A 242 22.77 0.25 13.32
CA ASP A 242 22.84 -0.55 14.55
C ASP A 242 21.88 -0.09 15.67
N ARG A 243 21.51 1.20 15.67
CA ARG A 243 20.58 1.77 16.65
C ARG A 243 19.14 1.68 16.15
N ALA A 244 18.88 2.10 14.91
CA ALA A 244 17.55 2.15 14.33
C ALA A 244 16.96 0.75 14.07
N SER A 245 17.79 -0.25 13.79
CA SER A 245 17.34 -1.64 13.58
C SER A 245 16.66 -2.29 14.78
N LYS A 246 16.77 -1.69 15.96
CA LYS A 246 16.10 -2.16 17.19
C LYS A 246 14.73 -1.51 17.38
N ASP A 247 14.39 -0.52 16.55
CA ASP A 247 13.13 0.19 16.64
C ASP A 247 11.99 -0.68 16.11
N PRO A 248 10.87 -0.81 16.86
CA PRO A 248 9.79 -1.70 16.48
C PRO A 248 9.09 -1.31 15.17
N TYR A 249 9.22 -0.06 14.72
CA TYR A 249 8.65 0.39 13.45
C TYR A 249 9.45 -0.12 12.23
N VAL A 250 10.72 -0.50 12.40
CA VAL A 250 11.63 -0.80 11.29
C VAL A 250 11.43 -2.22 10.73
N GLN A 251 11.26 -2.29 9.42
CA GLN A 251 11.18 -3.53 8.63
C GLN A 251 12.52 -3.89 8.00
N TYR A 252 13.20 -2.90 7.42
CA TYR A 252 14.53 -3.07 6.86
C TYR A 252 15.26 -1.75 6.86
N ILE A 253 16.58 -1.81 6.79
CA ILE A 253 17.37 -0.64 6.46
C ILE A 253 18.53 -1.03 5.55
N GLU A 254 18.72 -0.24 4.52
CA GLU A 254 19.68 -0.48 3.45
C GLU A 254 20.38 0.81 3.03
N VAL A 255 21.61 0.66 2.55
CA VAL A 255 22.35 1.74 1.88
C VAL A 255 22.14 1.66 0.38
N HIS A 256 22.20 2.79 -0.30
CA HIS A 256 22.05 2.85 -1.76
C HIS A 256 23.39 2.90 -2.47
N GLY A 257 23.50 2.16 -3.57
CA GLY A 257 24.58 2.30 -4.53
C GLY A 257 24.35 3.49 -5.49
N LYS A 258 25.43 4.14 -5.94
CA LYS A 258 25.38 5.08 -7.05
C LYS A 258 24.93 4.34 -8.32
N GLY A 259 23.88 4.84 -8.95
CA GLY A 259 23.38 4.31 -10.23
C GLY A 259 22.59 3.00 -10.15
N GLN A 260 22.32 2.46 -8.96
CA GLN A 260 21.41 1.33 -8.77
C GLN A 260 20.24 1.72 -7.87
N TRP A 261 19.03 1.72 -8.45
CA TRP A 261 17.87 1.23 -7.70
C TRP A 261 18.11 -0.28 -7.59
N ALA A 262 18.85 -0.71 -6.56
CA ALA A 262 19.20 -2.11 -6.41
C ALA A 262 17.94 -2.89 -6.00
N THR A 263 17.11 -3.26 -6.98
CA THR A 263 16.27 -4.43 -6.85
C THR A 263 17.23 -5.56 -6.52
N ILE A 264 17.23 -6.00 -5.26
CA ILE A 264 17.90 -7.24 -4.88
C ILE A 264 17.03 -8.34 -5.49
N PRO A 265 17.50 -9.08 -6.50
CA PRO A 265 16.78 -10.27 -6.89
C PRO A 265 16.87 -11.23 -5.70
N ASN A 266 15.71 -11.74 -5.27
CA ASN A 266 15.66 -12.83 -4.31
C ASN A 266 16.61 -13.93 -4.77
N GLY A 267 17.45 -14.38 -3.83
CA GLY A 267 18.48 -15.39 -4.07
C GLY A 267 17.91 -16.66 -4.69
N THR A 268 18.77 -17.27 -5.51
CA THR A 268 18.61 -18.58 -6.13
C THR A 268 18.52 -19.70 -5.10
#